data_AF-A0A7Y8EW09-F1
#
_entry.id   AF-A0A7Y8EW09-F1
#
_cell.length_a   1.000
_cell.length_b   1.000
_cell.length_c   1.000
_cell.angle_alpha   90.00
_cell.angle_beta   90.00
_cell.angle_gamma   90.00
#
_symmetry.space_group_name_H-M   'P 1'
#
loop_
_entity.id
_entity.type
_entity.pdbx_description
1 polymer ?
#
loop_
_entity_poly.entity_id
_entity_poly.type
_entity_poly.pdbx_seq_one_letter_code
_entity_poly.pdbx_strand_id
1 'polypeptide(L)'
;MSTINPHYAPPAGTGQNTNVSPRHPSPPANLPNSTPSSGPDWSTPPTQPAPGKADKTVNELNALLTPENIEELMNNPDSDKSRTILAQLRPLMTQANISRCLHGPNAEANAKVLERIGERLDKNKLEASQNSCLKGLGDNYLHQAKYRNLEMLFKAFDAELGDFANFLSSSNENLKKLKTRMFGTRANTKELNDFGGHLSKGKIEKMRRERSGGQS
;
A
#
# COMPACT_ATOMS: atom_id res chain seq x y z
N MET A 1 -33.52 -54.14 -49.08
CA MET A 1 -34.85 -53.64 -49.51
C MET A 1 -35.27 -52.62 -48.46
N SER A 2 -35.54 -51.33 -48.69
CA SER A 2 -35.68 -50.53 -49.90
C SER A 2 -35.59 -49.03 -49.56
N THR A 3 -35.02 -48.25 -50.49
CA THR A 3 -35.27 -46.84 -50.93
C THR A 3 -36.21 -45.94 -50.10
N ILE A 4 -35.82 -44.72 -49.68
CA ILE A 4 -35.73 -43.40 -50.39
C ILE A 4 -37.08 -42.75 -50.77
N ASN A 5 -37.41 -41.63 -50.06
CA ASN A 5 -38.14 -40.36 -50.40
C ASN A 5 -39.59 -40.40 -50.97
N PRO A 6 -40.40 -39.29 -51.00
CA PRO A 6 -40.03 -37.85 -50.99
C PRO A 6 -40.96 -36.84 -50.23
N HIS A 7 -40.56 -35.57 -50.28
CA HIS A 7 -41.39 -34.36 -50.44
C HIS A 7 -42.15 -33.76 -49.23
N TYR A 8 -41.60 -32.68 -48.65
CA TYR A 8 -42.10 -31.31 -48.92
C TYR A 8 -41.14 -30.23 -48.39
N ALA A 9 -40.91 -29.20 -49.20
CA ALA A 9 -40.39 -27.88 -48.84
C ALA A 9 -41.18 -26.86 -49.66
N PRO A 10 -41.15 -25.54 -49.38
CA PRO A 10 -41.21 -24.82 -48.11
C PRO A 10 -42.44 -23.85 -48.09
N PRO A 11 -42.52 -22.85 -47.19
CA PRO A 11 -42.14 -21.54 -47.71
C PRO A 11 -41.23 -20.71 -46.80
N ALA A 12 -40.55 -19.81 -47.49
CA ALA A 12 -39.68 -18.76 -47.01
C ALA A 12 -40.39 -17.77 -46.07
N GLY A 13 -39.60 -17.17 -45.18
CA GLY A 13 -39.99 -15.93 -44.53
C GLY A 13 -39.18 -15.62 -43.28
N THR A 14 -38.03 -14.95 -43.49
CA THR A 14 -37.40 -14.01 -42.54
C THR A 14 -37.04 -14.58 -41.16
N GLY A 15 -35.82 -15.06 -40.91
CA GLY A 15 -34.64 -14.20 -40.84
C GLY A 15 -34.58 -13.49 -39.49
N GLN A 16 -33.93 -14.10 -38.50
CA GLN A 16 -33.02 -13.44 -37.55
C GLN A 16 -32.44 -14.46 -36.55
N ASN A 17 -31.11 -14.51 -36.55
CA ASN A 17 -30.27 -15.31 -35.67
C ASN A 17 -30.43 -14.85 -34.21
N THR A 18 -31.03 -15.68 -33.35
CA THR A 18 -31.05 -15.46 -31.90
C THR A 18 -29.70 -15.87 -31.31
N ASN A 19 -28.71 -15.00 -31.44
CA ASN A 19 -27.55 -15.00 -30.57
C ASN A 19 -27.63 -13.76 -29.69
N VAL A 20 -28.26 -13.91 -28.52
CA VAL A 20 -28.28 -12.86 -27.49
C VAL A 20 -27.95 -13.51 -26.15
N SER A 21 -26.69 -13.36 -25.75
CA SER A 21 -26.23 -13.56 -24.37
C SER A 21 -27.14 -12.81 -23.39
N PRO A 22 -27.40 -13.35 -22.19
CA PRO A 22 -28.09 -12.61 -21.14
C PRO A 22 -27.24 -11.38 -20.76
N ARG A 23 -27.77 -10.18 -21.03
CA ARG A 23 -27.22 -8.93 -20.48
C ARG A 23 -27.38 -8.96 -18.97
N HIS A 24 -26.24 -8.95 -18.28
CA HIS A 24 -26.13 -8.61 -16.86
C HIS A 24 -26.78 -7.23 -16.60
N PRO A 25 -27.56 -7.07 -15.52
CA PRO A 25 -27.93 -5.75 -15.02
C PRO A 25 -26.68 -5.01 -14.52
N SER A 26 -26.50 -3.77 -14.99
CA SER A 26 -25.44 -2.87 -14.56
C SER A 26 -25.56 -2.55 -13.07
N PRO A 27 -24.46 -2.55 -12.29
CA PRO A 27 -24.48 -2.04 -10.93
C PRO A 27 -24.58 -0.50 -10.93
N PRO A 28 -25.24 0.10 -9.93
CA PRO A 28 -25.39 1.55 -9.84
C PRO A 28 -24.04 2.25 -9.66
N ALA A 29 -23.79 3.21 -10.55
CA ALA A 29 -22.71 4.18 -10.42
C ALA A 29 -23.00 5.12 -9.26
N ASN A 30 -22.30 4.95 -8.15
CA ASN A 30 -21.86 6.01 -7.23
C ASN A 30 -21.05 5.40 -6.08
N LEU A 31 -19.75 5.24 -6.30
CA LEU A 31 -18.77 5.28 -5.22
C LEU A 31 -18.00 6.60 -5.36
N PRO A 32 -17.82 7.39 -4.29
CA PRO A 32 -16.99 8.57 -4.35
C PRO A 32 -15.56 8.15 -4.70
N ASN A 33 -15.08 8.78 -5.76
CA ASN A 33 -13.78 8.60 -6.35
C ASN A 33 -12.70 8.65 -5.28
N SER A 34 -11.86 7.61 -5.24
CA SER A 34 -10.66 7.55 -4.40
C SER A 34 -9.86 8.84 -4.58
N THR A 35 -9.60 9.51 -3.46
CA THR A 35 -8.64 10.61 -3.35
C THR A 35 -7.39 10.33 -4.18
N PRO A 36 -6.90 11.29 -4.99
CA PRO A 36 -5.61 11.14 -5.64
C PRO A 36 -4.56 10.96 -4.54
N SER A 37 -3.86 9.82 -4.59
CA SER A 37 -2.64 9.61 -3.80
C SER A 37 -1.66 10.71 -4.21
N SER A 38 -1.58 11.74 -3.37
CA SER A 38 -0.64 12.84 -3.54
C SER A 38 0.72 12.32 -3.11
N GLY A 39 1.35 11.54 -3.98
CA GLY A 39 2.76 11.25 -3.86
C GLY A 39 3.55 12.56 -3.83
N PRO A 40 4.76 12.59 -3.24
CA PRO A 40 5.56 13.80 -3.22
C PRO A 40 5.72 14.33 -4.65
N ASP A 41 5.50 15.62 -4.86
CA ASP A 41 5.68 16.24 -6.18
C ASP A 41 7.19 16.31 -6.48
N TRP A 42 7.64 15.49 -7.44
CA TRP A 42 9.03 15.44 -7.91
C TRP A 42 9.24 16.34 -9.14
N SER A 43 8.22 17.06 -9.63
CA SER A 43 8.26 17.75 -10.92
C SER A 43 8.69 19.22 -10.85
N THR A 44 8.78 19.83 -9.67
CA THR A 44 9.18 21.24 -9.52
C THR A 44 10.70 21.44 -9.31
N PRO A 45 11.34 22.35 -10.06
CA PRO A 45 12.73 22.77 -9.80
C PRO A 45 12.87 23.44 -8.43
N PRO A 46 13.97 23.24 -7.68
CA PRO A 46 14.09 23.81 -6.35
C PRO A 46 14.44 25.31 -6.40
N THR A 47 13.61 26.13 -5.74
CA THR A 47 13.98 27.51 -5.37
C THR A 47 14.88 27.47 -4.12
N GLN A 48 15.98 28.22 -4.13
CA GLN A 48 17.10 28.09 -3.18
C GLN A 48 16.87 28.83 -1.84
N PRO A 49 16.99 28.16 -0.66
CA PRO A 49 17.05 28.85 0.64
C PRO A 49 18.23 28.44 1.56
N ALA A 50 18.51 29.28 2.55
CA ALA A 50 19.71 29.41 3.42
C ALA A 50 20.48 28.15 3.92
N PRO A 51 21.81 28.22 4.12
CA PRO A 51 22.63 27.14 4.69
C PRO A 51 22.24 26.80 6.14
N GLY A 52 22.34 25.51 6.52
CA GLY A 52 22.04 25.00 7.87
C GLY A 52 20.75 24.17 8.01
N LYS A 53 19.75 24.34 7.14
CA LYS A 53 18.54 23.48 7.21
C LYS A 53 18.74 22.07 6.63
N ALA A 54 19.75 21.87 5.78
CA ALA A 54 20.04 20.58 5.14
C ALA A 54 20.40 19.48 6.16
N ASP A 55 21.35 19.76 7.06
CA ASP A 55 21.79 18.80 8.06
C ASP A 55 20.68 18.48 9.06
N LYS A 56 19.86 19.48 9.40
CA LYS A 56 18.65 19.30 10.21
C LYS A 56 17.66 18.34 9.53
N THR A 57 17.40 18.53 8.23
CA THR A 57 16.52 17.62 7.45
C THR A 57 17.04 16.18 7.45
N VAL A 58 18.34 15.97 7.22
CA VAL A 58 18.93 14.61 7.22
C VAL A 58 18.84 13.95 8.60
N ASN A 59 19.11 14.71 9.66
CA ASN A 59 19.01 14.21 11.03
C ASN A 59 17.57 13.86 11.42
N GLU A 60 16.61 14.71 11.05
CA GLU A 60 15.17 14.45 11.25
C GLU A 60 14.72 13.19 10.49
N LEU A 61 15.13 13.04 9.22
CA LEU A 61 14.85 11.83 8.44
C LEU A 61 15.42 10.57 9.12
N ASN A 62 16.69 10.62 9.57
CA ASN A 62 17.31 9.48 10.24
C ASN A 62 16.66 9.14 11.59
N ALA A 63 16.16 10.14 12.32
CA ALA A 63 15.45 9.96 13.58
C ALA A 63 14.02 9.43 13.40
N LEU A 64 13.36 9.78 12.29
CA LEU A 64 12.03 9.26 11.97
C LEU A 64 12.09 7.86 11.36
N LEU A 65 13.15 7.51 10.62
CA LEU A 65 13.34 6.23 9.92
C LEU A 65 14.29 5.29 10.66
N THR A 66 14.07 5.13 11.97
CA THR A 66 14.71 4.05 12.74
C THR A 66 14.03 2.71 12.43
N PRO A 67 14.71 1.57 12.67
CA PRO A 67 14.10 0.25 12.52
C PRO A 67 12.77 0.11 13.28
N GLU A 68 12.68 0.64 14.49
CA GLU A 68 11.50 0.55 15.35
C GLU A 68 10.32 1.37 14.80
N ASN A 69 10.59 2.54 14.24
CA ASN A 69 9.55 3.37 13.62
C ASN A 69 9.09 2.77 12.28
N ILE A 70 9.99 2.16 11.50
CA ILE A 70 9.62 1.41 10.30
C ILE A 70 8.72 0.24 10.67
N GLU A 71 9.07 -0.50 11.73
CA GLU A 71 8.25 -1.58 12.25
C GLU A 71 6.88 -1.08 12.74
N GLU A 72 6.81 0.03 13.47
CA GLU A 72 5.55 0.65 13.89
C GLU A 72 4.66 1.01 12.71
N LEU A 73 5.22 1.63 11.66
CA LEU A 73 4.50 2.00 10.44
C LEU A 73 3.89 0.77 9.75
N MET A 74 4.56 -0.38 9.82
CA MET A 74 4.11 -1.61 9.18
C MET A 74 3.11 -2.37 10.03
N ASN A 75 3.40 -2.52 11.32
CA ASN A 75 2.59 -3.29 12.25
C ASN A 75 1.31 -2.56 12.64
N ASN A 76 1.36 -1.24 12.80
CA ASN A 76 0.25 -0.42 13.29
C ASN A 76 -0.04 0.74 12.33
N PRO A 77 -0.42 0.45 11.07
CA PRO A 77 -0.52 1.45 10.01
C PRO A 77 -1.59 2.53 10.26
N ASP A 78 -2.58 2.21 11.08
CA ASP A 78 -3.68 3.07 11.48
C ASP A 78 -3.45 3.78 12.82
N SER A 79 -2.31 3.55 13.51
CA SER A 79 -2.02 4.24 14.78
C SER A 79 -1.78 5.74 14.56
N ASP A 80 -2.12 6.55 15.57
CA ASP A 80 -1.83 7.99 15.53
C ASP A 80 -0.32 8.25 15.43
N LYS A 81 0.49 7.36 16.01
CA LYS A 81 1.96 7.39 15.90
C LYS A 81 2.39 7.20 14.44
N SER A 82 1.89 6.18 13.75
CA SER A 82 2.20 5.93 12.33
C SER A 82 1.78 7.09 11.43
N ARG A 83 0.57 7.63 11.64
CA ARG A 83 0.09 8.80 10.90
C ARG A 83 0.98 10.02 11.12
N THR A 84 1.40 10.25 12.36
CA THR A 84 2.28 11.36 12.73
C THR A 84 3.65 11.22 12.06
N ILE A 85 4.24 10.04 12.09
CA ILE A 85 5.53 9.76 11.44
C ILE A 85 5.45 10.04 9.94
N LEU A 86 4.44 9.51 9.24
CA LEU A 86 4.27 9.74 7.80
C LEU A 86 4.03 11.22 7.47
N ALA A 87 3.21 11.92 8.27
CA ALA A 87 2.96 13.34 8.10
C ALA A 87 4.24 14.18 8.21
N GLN A 88 5.17 13.80 9.09
CA GLN A 88 6.48 14.46 9.23
C GLN A 88 7.47 14.05 8.14
N LEU A 89 7.42 12.80 7.66
CA LEU A 89 8.32 12.31 6.61
C LEU A 89 8.03 12.93 5.25
N ARG A 90 6.77 13.03 4.84
CA ARG A 90 6.36 13.53 3.52
C ARG A 90 7.00 14.87 3.11
N PRO A 91 6.97 15.94 3.93
CA PRO A 91 7.60 17.20 3.57
C PRO A 91 9.14 17.11 3.53
N LEU A 92 9.75 16.21 4.31
CA LEU A 92 11.21 16.03 4.31
C LEU A 92 11.69 15.23 3.09
N MET A 93 10.88 14.29 2.61
CA MET A 93 11.17 13.36 1.49
C MET A 93 10.82 13.92 0.11
N THR A 94 10.97 15.24 -0.11
CA THR A 94 10.76 15.87 -1.43
C THR A 94 12.08 15.95 -2.21
N GLN A 95 12.01 15.96 -3.55
CA GLN A 95 13.21 16.09 -4.40
C GLN A 95 14.04 17.32 -4.04
N ALA A 96 13.37 18.44 -3.81
CA ALA A 96 14.02 19.71 -3.47
C ALA A 96 14.81 19.58 -2.16
N ASN A 97 14.23 18.98 -1.12
CA ASN A 97 14.89 18.81 0.17
C ASN A 97 16.02 17.79 0.10
N ILE A 98 15.84 16.66 -0.57
CA ILE A 98 16.90 15.67 -0.75
C ILE A 98 18.06 16.25 -1.58
N SER A 99 17.76 16.89 -2.72
CA SER A 99 18.76 17.57 -3.54
C SER A 99 19.52 18.62 -2.74
N ARG A 100 18.83 19.42 -1.92
CA ARG A 100 19.48 20.38 -1.02
C ARG A 100 20.48 19.73 -0.06
N CYS A 101 20.16 18.56 0.49
CA CYS A 101 21.06 17.85 1.40
C CYS A 101 22.33 17.35 0.72
N LEU A 102 22.27 17.13 -0.59
CA LEU A 102 23.37 16.65 -1.42
C LEU A 102 24.24 17.78 -2.00
N HIS A 103 23.97 19.04 -1.66
CA HIS A 103 24.72 20.19 -2.13
C HIS A 103 25.07 21.14 -0.97
N GLY A 104 26.35 21.37 -0.74
CA GLY A 104 26.85 22.24 0.33
C GLY A 104 28.07 21.66 1.05
N PRO A 105 28.52 22.31 2.13
CA PRO A 105 29.74 21.93 2.84
C PRO A 105 29.74 20.49 3.37
N ASN A 106 28.56 19.99 3.77
CA ASN A 106 28.37 18.67 4.37
C ASN A 106 27.75 17.64 3.41
N ALA A 107 27.72 17.92 2.11
CA ALA A 107 27.03 17.11 1.11
C ALA A 107 27.44 15.62 1.12
N GLU A 108 28.73 15.32 1.32
CA GLU A 108 29.20 13.94 1.34
C GLU A 108 28.73 13.18 2.60
N ALA A 109 28.78 13.82 3.77
CA ALA A 109 28.29 13.24 5.01
C ALA A 109 26.78 12.99 4.93
N ASN A 110 26.03 13.96 4.40
CA ASN A 110 24.60 13.86 4.19
C ASN A 110 24.24 12.74 3.20
N ALA A 111 24.99 12.59 2.11
CA ALA A 111 24.81 11.49 1.15
C ALA A 111 24.96 10.13 1.84
N LYS A 112 26.00 9.93 2.67
CA LYS A 112 26.21 8.67 3.42
C LYS A 112 25.08 8.36 4.41
N VAL A 113 24.43 9.39 4.98
CA VAL A 113 23.26 9.16 5.85
C VAL A 113 22.03 8.81 5.01
N LEU A 114 21.78 9.54 3.91
CA LEU A 114 20.66 9.28 3.00
C LEU A 114 20.75 7.89 2.36
N GLU A 115 21.94 7.44 1.98
CA GLU A 115 22.18 6.08 1.48
C GLU A 115 21.85 5.03 2.55
N ARG A 116 22.30 5.22 3.80
CA ARG A 116 21.95 4.33 4.92
C ARG A 116 20.45 4.29 5.20
N ILE A 117 19.75 5.41 5.05
CA ILE A 117 18.28 5.45 5.13
C ILE A 117 17.69 4.64 3.97
N GLY A 118 18.19 4.82 2.75
CA GLY A 118 17.79 4.03 1.57
C GLY A 118 17.97 2.53 1.78
N GLU A 119 19.08 2.10 2.39
CA GLU A 119 19.35 0.68 2.72
C GLU A 119 18.40 0.09 3.77
N ARG A 120 17.87 0.90 4.69
CA ARG A 120 16.82 0.48 5.64
C ARG A 120 15.48 0.33 4.93
N LEU A 121 15.23 1.19 3.95
CA LEU A 121 14.04 1.19 3.11
C LEU A 121 14.20 0.31 1.85
N ASP A 122 15.18 -0.58 1.84
CA ASP A 122 15.40 -1.51 0.73
C ASP A 122 14.15 -2.35 0.48
N LYS A 123 13.78 -2.47 -0.80
CA LYS A 123 12.57 -3.16 -1.24
C LYS A 123 12.50 -4.58 -0.69
N ASN A 124 13.59 -5.35 -0.74
CA ASN A 124 13.56 -6.75 -0.33
C ASN A 124 13.37 -6.88 1.19
N LYS A 125 14.00 -5.99 1.97
CA LYS A 125 13.81 -5.95 3.43
C LYS A 125 12.39 -5.57 3.80
N LEU A 126 11.84 -4.53 3.15
CA LEU A 126 10.47 -4.09 3.39
C LEU A 126 9.44 -5.16 2.98
N GLU A 127 9.63 -5.84 1.85
CA GLU A 127 8.77 -6.94 1.41
C GLU A 127 8.83 -8.15 2.36
N ALA A 128 10.02 -8.53 2.82
CA ALA A 128 10.18 -9.60 3.81
C ALA A 128 9.44 -9.26 5.12
N SER A 129 9.64 -8.05 5.64
CA SER A 129 8.93 -7.56 6.83
C SER A 129 7.42 -7.48 6.60
N GLN A 130 6.98 -7.07 5.40
CA GLN A 130 5.55 -6.97 5.06
C GLN A 130 4.92 -8.36 5.10
N ASN A 131 5.57 -9.34 4.47
CA ASN A 131 5.07 -10.71 4.44
C ASN A 131 5.01 -11.32 5.84
N SER A 132 6.03 -11.07 6.67
CA SER A 132 6.03 -11.49 8.08
C SER A 132 4.87 -10.86 8.86
N CYS A 133 4.69 -9.54 8.74
CA CYS A 133 3.60 -8.81 9.40
C CYS A 133 2.21 -9.33 8.96
N LEU A 134 1.97 -9.43 7.64
CA LEU A 134 0.70 -9.91 7.09
C LEU A 134 0.41 -11.35 7.50
N LYS A 135 1.43 -12.22 7.55
CA LYS A 135 1.29 -13.58 8.06
C LYS A 135 0.92 -13.57 9.54
N GLY A 136 1.61 -12.79 10.37
CA GLY A 136 1.31 -12.66 11.80
C GLY A 136 -0.11 -12.14 12.07
N LEU A 137 -0.59 -11.19 11.27
CA LEU A 137 -1.97 -10.70 11.35
C LEU A 137 -3.00 -11.80 11.02
N GLY A 138 -2.74 -12.57 9.96
CA GLY A 138 -3.59 -13.71 9.58
C GLY A 138 -3.60 -14.81 10.64
N ASP A 139 -2.43 -15.19 11.15
CA ASP A 139 -2.27 -16.22 12.18
C ASP A 139 -2.98 -15.81 13.48
N ASN A 140 -2.82 -14.56 13.92
CA ASN A 140 -3.51 -14.03 15.10
C ASN A 140 -5.03 -14.04 14.94
N TYR A 141 -5.54 -13.60 13.79
CA TYR A 141 -6.98 -13.64 13.52
C TYR A 141 -7.50 -15.07 13.52
N LEU A 142 -6.81 -15.99 12.85
CA LEU A 142 -7.20 -17.40 12.80
C LEU A 142 -7.22 -18.03 14.20
N HIS A 143 -6.24 -17.70 15.03
CA HIS A 143 -6.17 -18.16 16.42
C HIS A 143 -7.36 -17.65 17.24
N GLN A 144 -7.68 -16.35 17.16
CA GLN A 144 -8.83 -15.76 17.84
C GLN A 144 -10.16 -16.34 17.34
N ALA A 145 -10.30 -16.52 16.03
CA ALA A 145 -11.49 -17.11 15.42
C ALA A 145 -11.71 -18.56 15.89
N LYS A 146 -10.64 -19.36 16.01
CA LYS A 146 -10.72 -20.73 16.55
C LYS A 146 -11.24 -20.75 17.98
N TYR A 147 -10.70 -19.93 18.88
CA TYR A 147 -11.19 -19.89 20.26
C TYR A 147 -12.64 -19.45 20.35
N ARG A 148 -13.03 -18.44 19.58
CA ARG A 148 -14.41 -17.97 19.53
C ARG A 148 -15.38 -19.02 18.98
N ASN A 149 -14.97 -19.78 17.97
CA ASN A 149 -15.78 -20.89 17.45
C ASN A 149 -15.97 -21.97 18.52
N LEU A 150 -14.92 -22.32 19.28
CA LEU A 150 -15.02 -23.27 20.39
C LEU A 150 -15.95 -22.75 21.49
N GLU A 151 -15.83 -21.48 21.87
CA GLU A 151 -16.74 -20.84 22.85
C GLU A 151 -18.21 -20.94 22.40
N MET A 152 -18.49 -20.71 21.11
CA MET A 152 -19.83 -20.83 20.57
C MET A 152 -20.34 -22.28 20.57
N LEU A 153 -19.47 -23.27 20.31
CA LEU A 153 -19.85 -24.68 20.41
C LEU A 153 -20.20 -25.08 21.86
N PHE A 154 -19.48 -24.59 22.85
CA PHE A 154 -19.82 -24.81 24.26
C PHE A 154 -21.17 -24.17 24.62
N LYS A 155 -21.37 -22.90 24.26
CA LYS A 155 -22.67 -22.22 24.46
C LYS A 155 -23.82 -22.95 23.77
N ALA A 156 -23.59 -23.47 22.56
CA ALA A 156 -24.60 -24.26 21.84
C ALA A 156 -24.93 -25.58 22.56
N PHE A 157 -23.92 -26.25 23.14
CA PHE A 157 -24.11 -27.45 23.94
C PHE A 157 -24.96 -27.18 25.19
N ASP A 158 -24.75 -26.02 25.83
CA ASP A 158 -25.52 -25.56 26.99
C ASP A 158 -26.89 -24.92 26.62
N ALA A 159 -27.30 -25.00 25.35
CA ALA A 159 -28.51 -24.40 24.79
C ALA A 159 -28.60 -22.84 24.90
N GLU A 160 -27.46 -22.16 25.09
CA GLU A 160 -27.34 -20.70 25.19
C GLU A 160 -27.08 -20.02 23.82
N LEU A 161 -27.90 -20.33 22.81
CA LEU A 161 -27.72 -19.81 21.44
C LEU A 161 -28.21 -18.36 21.21
N GLY A 162 -28.76 -17.71 22.24
CA GLY A 162 -29.36 -16.38 22.13
C GLY A 162 -28.42 -15.28 21.60
N ASP A 163 -27.10 -15.48 21.70
CA ASP A 163 -26.08 -14.48 21.37
C ASP A 163 -25.41 -14.69 19.99
N PHE A 164 -25.92 -15.62 19.17
CA PHE A 164 -25.31 -15.98 17.88
C PHE A 164 -25.22 -14.81 16.89
N ALA A 165 -26.21 -13.91 16.87
CA ALA A 165 -26.21 -12.74 16.01
C ALA A 165 -25.09 -11.74 16.39
N ASN A 166 -24.82 -11.55 17.68
CA ASN A 166 -23.73 -10.71 18.17
C ASN A 166 -22.37 -11.35 17.88
N PHE A 167 -22.26 -12.67 17.99
CA PHE A 167 -21.09 -13.41 17.57
C PHE A 167 -20.75 -13.18 16.09
N LEU A 168 -21.73 -13.35 15.18
CA LEU A 168 -21.54 -13.11 13.75
C LEU A 168 -21.18 -11.66 13.45
N SER A 169 -21.88 -10.71 14.08
CA SER A 169 -21.62 -9.28 13.92
C SER A 169 -20.20 -8.91 14.35
N SER A 170 -19.75 -9.38 15.52
CA SER A 170 -18.39 -9.11 16.01
C SER A 170 -17.31 -9.76 15.15
N SER A 171 -17.58 -10.93 14.57
CA SER A 171 -16.66 -11.62 13.66
C SER A 171 -16.48 -10.84 12.34
N ASN A 172 -17.58 -10.32 11.79
CA ASN A 172 -17.54 -9.45 10.61
C ASN A 172 -16.76 -8.16 10.87
N GLU A 173 -16.95 -7.53 12.03
CA GLU A 173 -16.19 -6.33 12.42
C GLU A 173 -14.70 -6.62 12.59
N ASN A 174 -14.34 -7.75 13.21
CA ASN A 174 -12.93 -8.16 13.33
C ASN A 174 -12.30 -8.45 11.96
N LEU A 175 -13.04 -9.08 11.05
CA LEU A 175 -12.58 -9.32 9.68
C LEU A 175 -12.38 -8.00 8.91
N LYS A 176 -13.28 -7.03 9.10
CA LYS A 176 -13.15 -5.69 8.52
C LYS A 176 -11.91 -4.98 9.05
N LYS A 177 -11.69 -4.99 10.37
CA LYS A 177 -10.47 -4.44 11.01
C LYS A 177 -9.20 -5.11 10.48
N LEU A 178 -9.18 -6.44 10.36
CA LEU A 178 -8.07 -7.17 9.79
C LEU A 178 -7.77 -6.71 8.35
N LYS A 179 -8.79 -6.66 7.49
CA LYS A 179 -8.65 -6.19 6.10
C LYS A 179 -8.08 -4.78 6.06
N THR A 180 -8.66 -3.85 6.82
CA THR A 180 -8.17 -2.47 6.91
C THR A 180 -6.71 -2.41 7.32
N ARG A 181 -6.31 -3.16 8.35
CA ARG A 181 -4.92 -3.21 8.82
C ARG A 181 -3.99 -3.77 7.75
N MET A 182 -4.35 -4.87 7.09
CA MET A 182 -3.55 -5.43 5.98
C MET A 182 -3.40 -4.45 4.81
N PHE A 183 -4.45 -3.70 4.46
CA PHE A 183 -4.37 -2.66 3.44
C PHE A 183 -3.45 -1.52 3.88
N GLY A 184 -3.57 -1.07 5.13
CA GLY A 184 -2.70 -0.05 5.71
C GLY A 184 -1.23 -0.46 5.70
N THR A 185 -0.91 -1.69 6.10
CA THR A 185 0.46 -2.22 6.09
C THR A 185 1.03 -2.17 4.68
N ARG A 186 0.29 -2.64 3.67
CA ARG A 186 0.72 -2.57 2.27
C ARG A 186 0.91 -1.14 1.77
N ALA A 187 0.00 -0.23 2.14
CA ALA A 187 0.10 1.18 1.76
C ALA A 187 1.37 1.84 2.34
N ASN A 188 1.62 1.63 3.64
CA ASN A 188 2.80 2.16 4.31
C ASN A 188 4.09 1.53 3.76
N THR A 189 4.13 0.20 3.54
CA THR A 189 5.29 -0.45 2.90
C THR A 189 5.54 0.11 1.51
N LYS A 190 4.50 0.35 0.70
CA LYS A 190 4.65 0.96 -0.62
C LYS A 190 5.24 2.37 -0.50
N GLU A 191 4.71 3.22 0.37
CA GLU A 191 5.21 4.60 0.56
C GLU A 191 6.68 4.60 1.02
N LEU A 192 7.04 3.72 1.96
CA LEU A 192 8.42 3.52 2.41
C LEU A 192 9.35 3.01 1.31
N ASN A 193 8.87 2.10 0.45
CA ASN A 193 9.64 1.61 -0.68
C ASN A 193 9.83 2.70 -1.75
N ASP A 194 8.81 3.50 -2.03
CA ASP A 194 8.91 4.65 -2.94
C ASP A 194 10.02 5.59 -2.42
N PHE A 195 9.95 5.97 -1.14
CA PHE A 195 10.99 6.73 -0.43
C PHE A 195 12.40 6.12 -0.56
N GLY A 196 12.55 4.82 -0.29
CA GLY A 196 13.82 4.10 -0.42
C GLY A 196 14.38 4.14 -1.84
N GLY A 197 13.52 3.99 -2.85
CA GLY A 197 13.90 4.08 -4.27
C GLY A 197 14.52 5.43 -4.65
N HIS A 198 14.03 6.53 -4.04
CA HIS A 198 14.59 7.88 -4.23
C HIS A 198 15.96 8.07 -3.55
N LEU A 199 16.26 7.28 -2.54
CA LEU A 199 17.52 7.30 -1.78
C LEU A 199 18.49 6.20 -2.20
N SER A 200 18.22 5.50 -3.30
CA SER A 200 19.17 4.53 -3.85
C SER A 200 20.48 5.22 -4.23
N LYS A 201 21.61 4.52 -4.02
CA LYS A 201 22.96 5.02 -4.33
C LYS A 201 23.06 5.65 -5.72
N GLY A 202 22.55 4.96 -6.75
CA GLY A 202 22.58 5.45 -8.12
C GLY A 202 21.78 6.76 -8.32
N LYS A 203 20.66 6.93 -7.62
CA LYS A 203 19.83 8.14 -7.71
C LYS A 203 20.42 9.31 -6.93
N ILE A 204 21.01 9.04 -5.77
CA ILE A 204 21.79 10.02 -5.00
C ILE A 204 23.00 10.51 -5.81
N GLU A 205 23.77 9.60 -6.41
CA GLU A 205 24.91 9.96 -7.27
C GLU A 205 24.48 10.75 -8.51
N LYS A 206 23.34 10.41 -9.12
CA LYS A 206 22.76 11.17 -10.23
C LYS A 206 22.42 12.61 -9.80
N MET A 207 21.71 12.79 -8.70
CA MET A 207 21.33 14.12 -8.18
C MET A 207 22.56 14.98 -7.83
N ARG A 208 23.66 14.37 -7.37
CA ARG A 208 24.93 15.07 -7.12
C ARG A 208 25.62 15.56 -8.40
N ARG A 209 25.46 14.83 -9.52
CA ARG A 209 26.10 15.15 -10.81
C ARG A 209 25.30 16.15 -11.65
N GLU A 210 23.98 16.13 -11.58
CA GLU A 210 23.12 16.99 -12.39
C GLU A 210 23.29 18.49 -12.09
N ARG A 211 23.87 18.87 -10.95
CA ARG A 211 24.18 20.27 -10.64
C ARG A 211 25.61 20.68 -11.01
N SER A 212 26.55 19.75 -11.09
CA SER A 212 27.93 20.04 -11.52
C SER A 212 28.09 20.16 -13.04
N GLY A 213 27.11 19.72 -13.84
CA GLY A 213 27.08 19.89 -15.30
C GLY A 213 26.39 21.16 -15.81
N GLY A 214 25.85 22.01 -14.92
CA GLY A 214 25.10 23.23 -15.28
C GLY A 214 25.89 24.54 -15.19
N GLN A 215 27.20 24.47 -14.94
CA GLN A 215 28.12 25.60 -15.00
C GLN A 215 29.18 25.30 -16.06
N SER A 216 28.90 25.67 -17.31
CA SER A 216 29.87 25.77 -18.40
C SER A 216 29.48 26.97 -19.25
#